data_AF-A0AAR2KLA8-F1
#
_entry.id   AF-A0AAR2KLA8-F1
#
_cell.length_a   1.000
_cell.length_b   1.000
_cell.length_c   1.000
_cell.angle_alpha   90.00
_cell.angle_beta   90.00
_cell.angle_gamma   90.00
#
_symmetry.space_group_name_H-M   'P 1'
#
loop_
_entity.id
_entity.type
_entity.pdbx_description
1 polymer ?
#
loop_
_entity_poly.entity_id
_entity_poly.type
_entity_poly.pdbx_seq_one_letter_code
_entity_poly.pdbx_strand_id
1 'polypeptide(L)'
;IGQGGARVTSASVAEEEYGTVLHSFVFHRGLVGKNIDQLVTDMRRVMEPYTARALKVLTEPVKNVLKDFVTAAGPLGVTHFLIFTKTETNVNLRLARLPKGPTLFFHVTKYSLIKDVVSSLKRHRMHEQQFSHHPLLVLNNFALDGMHIKLMATMFQNMFPSINVHTVLFVHSFNNM
;
A
#
# COMPACT_ATOMS: atom_id res chain seq x y z
N ILE A 1 2.40 44.56 5.53
CA ILE A 1 1.78 43.78 4.42
C ILE A 1 2.88 42.87 3.87
N GLY A 2 2.77 41.55 3.96
CA GLY A 2 3.80 40.68 3.37
C GLY A 2 3.99 39.24 3.91
N GLN A 3 2.96 38.55 4.44
CA GLN A 3 3.09 37.14 4.87
C GLN A 3 2.15 36.16 4.14
N GLY A 4 1.58 36.53 2.99
CA GLY A 4 0.61 35.70 2.26
C GLY A 4 1.19 34.77 1.17
N GLY A 5 2.44 34.97 0.73
CA GLY A 5 2.96 34.32 -0.49
C GLY A 5 3.47 32.89 -0.31
N ALA A 6 4.19 32.58 0.77
CA ALA A 6 4.92 31.31 0.92
C ALA A 6 4.02 30.08 1.17
N ARG A 7 2.77 30.30 1.61
CA ARG A 7 1.84 29.24 2.00
C ARG A 7 0.95 28.77 0.84
N VAL A 8 0.87 29.55 -0.22
CA VAL A 8 0.12 29.22 -1.44
C VAL A 8 1.00 28.42 -2.40
N THR A 9 2.30 28.75 -2.49
CA THR A 9 3.28 28.02 -3.31
C THR A 9 3.59 26.61 -2.81
N SER A 10 3.56 26.37 -1.50
CA SER A 10 3.76 25.01 -0.95
C SER A 10 2.56 24.09 -1.18
N ALA A 11 1.35 24.65 -1.23
CA ALA A 11 0.13 23.89 -1.51
C ALA A 11 0.06 23.46 -2.99
N SER A 12 0.44 24.35 -3.93
CA SER A 12 0.45 24.03 -5.36
C SER A 12 1.53 23.01 -5.74
N VAL A 13 2.72 23.08 -5.11
CA VAL A 13 3.79 22.08 -5.31
C VAL A 13 3.40 20.74 -4.70
N ALA A 14 2.75 20.72 -3.53
CA ALA A 14 2.25 19.49 -2.94
C ALA A 14 1.13 18.84 -3.77
N GLU A 15 0.28 19.63 -4.44
CA GLU A 15 -0.77 19.16 -5.35
C GLU A 15 -0.20 18.60 -6.67
N GLU A 16 0.81 19.26 -7.27
CA GLU A 16 1.51 18.76 -8.46
C GLU A 16 2.32 17.49 -8.17
N GLU A 17 2.99 17.42 -7.01
CA GLU A 17 3.71 16.22 -6.57
C GLU A 17 2.72 15.07 -6.30
N TYR A 18 1.56 15.32 -5.67
CA TYR A 18 0.50 14.32 -5.48
C TYR A 18 0.00 13.72 -6.80
N GLY A 19 -0.08 14.51 -7.87
CA GLY A 19 -0.52 14.02 -9.19
C GLY A 19 0.48 13.09 -9.89
N THR A 20 1.76 13.16 -9.52
CA THR A 20 2.83 12.33 -10.13
C THR A 20 3.16 11.09 -9.33
N VAL A 21 2.73 11.01 -8.07
CA VAL A 21 3.05 9.88 -7.20
C VAL A 21 2.06 8.72 -7.38
N LEU A 22 2.61 7.51 -7.37
CA LEU A 22 1.89 6.26 -7.49
C LEU A 22 1.05 6.00 -6.23
N HIS A 23 -0.25 6.22 -6.33
CA HIS A 23 -1.17 5.95 -5.23
C HIS A 23 -1.66 4.50 -5.23
N SER A 24 -1.87 3.96 -4.04
CA SER A 24 -2.42 2.62 -3.84
C SER A 24 -3.66 2.65 -2.95
N PHE A 25 -4.65 1.80 -3.25
CA PHE A 25 -5.75 1.51 -2.32
C PHE A 25 -5.54 0.16 -1.67
N VAL A 26 -5.67 0.13 -0.34
CA VAL A 26 -5.65 -1.11 0.44
C VAL A 26 -7.02 -1.29 1.08
N PHE A 27 -7.67 -2.41 0.81
CA PHE A 27 -9.00 -2.73 1.37
C PHE A 27 -9.22 -4.24 1.44
N HIS A 28 -10.27 -4.66 2.13
CA HIS A 28 -10.74 -6.04 2.07
C HIS A 28 -12.05 -6.14 1.28
N ARG A 29 -12.35 -7.35 0.79
CA ARG A 29 -13.63 -7.68 0.14
C ARG A 29 -14.25 -8.92 0.75
N GLY A 30 -15.57 -8.89 0.89
CA GLY A 30 -16.35 -9.97 1.51
C GLY A 30 -16.31 -9.90 3.03
N LEU A 31 -16.89 -10.93 3.66
CA LEU A 31 -16.90 -11.05 5.11
C LEU A 31 -15.50 -11.43 5.60
N VAL A 32 -14.86 -10.53 6.34
CA VAL A 32 -13.57 -10.77 6.98
C VAL A 32 -13.70 -10.55 8.50
N GLY A 33 -12.84 -11.22 9.26
CA GLY A 33 -12.80 -11.03 10.72
C GLY A 33 -11.97 -9.82 11.14
N LYS A 34 -12.10 -9.41 12.41
CA LYS A 34 -11.40 -8.26 13.01
C LYS A 34 -9.89 -8.22 12.77
N ASN A 35 -9.24 -9.39 12.72
CA ASN A 35 -7.79 -9.46 12.48
C ASN A 35 -7.42 -9.01 11.06
N ILE A 36 -8.24 -9.33 10.06
CA ILE A 36 -7.98 -8.91 8.68
C ILE A 36 -8.29 -7.44 8.49
N ASP A 37 -9.32 -6.94 9.16
CA ASP A 37 -9.64 -5.51 9.19
C ASP A 37 -8.48 -4.70 9.81
N GLN A 38 -7.92 -5.20 10.92
CA GLN A 38 -6.72 -4.62 11.51
C GLN A 38 -5.50 -4.74 10.58
N LEU A 39 -5.30 -5.87 9.91
CA LEU A 39 -4.21 -6.06 8.95
C LEU A 39 -4.29 -5.06 7.79
N VAL A 40 -5.49 -4.79 7.28
CA VAL A 40 -5.72 -3.76 6.25
C VAL A 40 -5.35 -2.38 6.78
N THR A 41 -5.74 -2.06 8.01
CA THR A 41 -5.39 -0.79 8.67
C THR A 41 -3.88 -0.63 8.84
N ASP A 42 -3.22 -1.68 9.31
CA ASP A 42 -1.77 -1.74 9.48
C ASP A 42 -1.06 -1.57 8.12
N MET A 43 -1.54 -2.24 7.07
CA MET A 43 -0.96 -2.14 5.73
C MET A 43 -1.18 -0.75 5.11
N ARG A 44 -2.31 -0.08 5.38
CA ARG A 44 -2.50 1.32 4.96
C ARG A 44 -1.45 2.24 5.58
N ARG A 45 -1.12 2.02 6.87
CA ARG A 45 -0.10 2.78 7.58
C ARG A 45 1.29 2.55 6.99
N VAL A 46 1.64 1.31 6.64
CA VAL A 46 2.93 0.98 6.00
C VAL A 46 3.08 1.63 4.63
N MET A 47 1.97 1.80 3.90
CA MET A 47 1.96 2.38 2.56
C MET A 47 1.79 3.91 2.57
N GLU A 48 1.92 4.57 3.73
CA GLU A 48 1.95 6.04 3.83
C GLU A 48 3.21 6.62 3.15
N PRO A 49 3.16 7.87 2.66
CA PRO A 49 2.00 8.77 2.62
C PRO A 49 1.05 8.53 1.42
N TYR A 50 1.43 7.70 0.46
CA TYR A 50 0.76 7.55 -0.84
C TYR A 50 -0.43 6.56 -0.84
N THR A 51 -0.97 6.30 0.35
CA THR A 51 -2.18 5.51 0.55
C THR A 51 -3.14 6.31 1.43
N ALA A 52 -4.39 6.49 0.96
CA ALA A 52 -5.39 7.24 1.68
C ALA A 52 -5.78 6.52 3.00
N ARG A 53 -5.33 7.07 4.14
CA ARG A 53 -5.70 6.61 5.49
C ARG A 53 -7.21 6.63 5.73
N ALA A 54 -7.91 7.56 5.08
CA ALA A 54 -9.34 7.81 5.22
C ALA A 54 -10.22 7.05 4.21
N LEU A 55 -9.72 5.99 3.56
CA LEU A 55 -10.56 5.15 2.70
C LEU A 55 -11.53 4.34 3.56
N LYS A 56 -12.67 4.94 3.92
CA LYS A 56 -13.75 4.26 4.65
C LYS A 56 -14.34 3.17 3.77
N VAL A 57 -13.92 1.93 4.03
CA VAL A 57 -14.68 0.75 3.60
C VAL A 57 -15.82 0.66 4.61
N LEU A 58 -17.05 0.97 4.19
CA LEU A 58 -18.20 0.81 5.06
C LEU A 58 -18.35 -0.68 5.36
N THR A 59 -18.08 -1.05 6.62
CA THR A 59 -18.01 -2.42 7.14
C THR A 59 -19.38 -3.03 7.46
N GLU A 60 -20.45 -2.30 7.18
CA GLU A 60 -21.84 -2.76 7.16
C GLU A 60 -22.21 -3.23 5.73
N PRO A 61 -23.30 -3.99 5.49
CA PRO A 61 -23.62 -4.59 4.19
C PRO A 61 -24.10 -3.57 3.15
N VAL A 62 -23.28 -2.55 2.88
CA VAL A 62 -23.36 -1.71 1.70
C VAL A 62 -22.43 -2.36 0.68
N LYS A 63 -23.05 -2.93 -0.36
CA LYS A 63 -22.38 -3.49 -1.53
C LYS A 63 -21.50 -2.42 -2.20
N ASN A 64 -20.30 -2.15 -1.70
CA ASN A 64 -19.30 -1.45 -2.50
C ASN A 64 -18.91 -2.42 -3.61
N VAL A 65 -19.43 -2.16 -4.81
CA VAL A 65 -19.06 -2.92 -5.98
C VAL A 65 -17.62 -2.54 -6.25
N LEU A 66 -16.75 -3.49 -6.58
CA LEU A 66 -15.37 -3.20 -6.99
C LEU A 66 -15.31 -2.07 -8.05
N LYS A 67 -16.39 -1.95 -8.85
CA LYS A 67 -16.68 -0.87 -9.78
C LYS A 67 -16.58 0.54 -9.17
N ASP A 68 -17.04 0.74 -7.94
CA ASP A 68 -17.03 2.06 -7.29
C ASP A 68 -15.59 2.45 -6.91
N PHE A 69 -14.80 1.50 -6.40
CA PHE A 69 -13.38 1.71 -6.16
C PHE A 69 -12.62 1.99 -7.46
N VAL A 70 -12.90 1.25 -8.54
CA VAL A 70 -12.29 1.49 -9.85
C VAL A 70 -12.67 2.88 -10.39
N THR A 71 -13.92 3.30 -10.19
CA THR A 71 -14.40 4.62 -10.62
C THR A 71 -13.74 5.74 -9.82
N ALA A 72 -13.59 5.57 -8.50
CA ALA A 72 -12.90 6.52 -7.63
C ALA A 72 -11.38 6.55 -7.86
N ALA A 73 -10.78 5.43 -8.28
CA ALA A 73 -9.34 5.32 -8.48
C ALA A 73 -8.82 6.27 -9.57
N GLY A 74 -9.56 6.43 -10.66
CA GLY A 74 -9.14 7.26 -11.79
C GLY A 74 -8.84 8.71 -11.41
N PRO A 75 -9.82 9.47 -10.87
CA PRO A 75 -9.62 10.85 -10.44
C PRO A 75 -8.58 11.02 -9.32
N LEU A 76 -8.33 9.98 -8.52
CA LEU A 76 -7.39 10.01 -7.40
C LEU A 76 -5.97 9.53 -7.77
N GLY A 77 -5.70 9.29 -9.06
CA GLY A 77 -4.38 8.84 -9.52
C GLY A 77 -3.97 7.47 -8.99
N VAL A 78 -4.94 6.65 -8.56
CA VAL A 78 -4.66 5.35 -7.95
C VAL A 78 -4.31 4.35 -9.01
N THR A 79 -3.16 3.72 -8.83
CA THR A 79 -2.59 2.83 -9.82
C THR A 79 -2.60 1.36 -9.42
N HIS A 80 -2.64 1.08 -8.11
CA HIS A 80 -2.64 -0.28 -7.59
C HIS A 80 -3.71 -0.49 -6.51
N PHE A 81 -4.34 -1.66 -6.53
CA PHE A 81 -5.17 -2.15 -5.44
C PHE A 81 -4.50 -3.33 -4.74
N LEU A 82 -4.47 -3.28 -3.41
CA LEU A 82 -4.16 -4.41 -2.54
C LEU A 82 -5.47 -4.84 -1.87
N ILE A 83 -5.99 -5.99 -2.29
CA ILE A 83 -7.30 -6.48 -1.87
C ILE A 83 -7.12 -7.74 -1.03
N PHE A 84 -7.45 -7.65 0.25
CA PHE A 84 -7.50 -8.80 1.14
C PHE A 84 -8.86 -9.49 1.02
N THR A 85 -8.85 -10.81 0.92
CA THR A 85 -10.06 -11.63 0.92
C THR A 85 -9.86 -12.80 1.85
N LYS A 86 -10.94 -13.29 2.46
CA LYS A 86 -10.91 -14.46 3.33
C LYS A 86 -11.88 -15.51 2.78
N THR A 87 -11.40 -16.72 2.56
CA THR A 87 -12.22 -17.92 2.42
C THR A 87 -12.37 -18.59 3.78
N GLU A 88 -13.11 -19.68 3.87
CA GLU A 88 -13.28 -20.42 5.13
C GLU A 88 -11.94 -20.82 5.76
N THR A 89 -10.98 -21.19 4.92
CA THR A 89 -9.69 -21.73 5.34
C THR A 89 -8.54 -20.75 5.22
N ASN A 90 -8.60 -19.80 4.27
CA ASN A 90 -7.41 -19.12 3.77
C ASN A 90 -7.61 -17.60 3.65
N VAL A 91 -6.54 -16.85 3.87
CA VAL A 91 -6.47 -15.42 3.54
C VAL A 91 -5.73 -15.28 2.21
N ASN A 92 -6.24 -14.43 1.32
CA ASN A 92 -5.63 -14.19 0.01
C ASN A 92 -5.45 -12.69 -0.20
N LEU A 93 -4.32 -12.32 -0.77
CA LEU A 93 -4.00 -10.97 -1.20
C LEU A 93 -4.07 -10.92 -2.73
N ARG A 94 -4.80 -9.96 -3.26
CA ARG A 94 -4.81 -9.66 -4.70
C ARG A 94 -4.14 -8.31 -4.92
N LEU A 95 -3.10 -8.30 -5.76
CA LEU A 95 -2.44 -7.07 -6.20
C LEU A 95 -2.86 -6.79 -7.64
N ALA A 96 -3.70 -5.78 -7.85
CA ALA A 96 -4.22 -5.43 -9.18
C ALA A 96 -3.65 -4.09 -9.65
N ARG A 97 -3.19 -4.03 -10.90
CA ARG A 97 -2.81 -2.78 -11.58
C ARG A 97 -4.02 -2.21 -12.33
N LEU A 98 -4.29 -0.93 -12.13
CA LEU A 98 -5.40 -0.20 -12.76
C LEU A 98 -4.93 0.69 -13.92
N PRO A 99 -5.84 1.07 -14.83
CA PRO A 99 -7.22 0.55 -15.00
C PRO A 99 -7.27 -0.76 -15.78
N LYS A 100 -6.25 -1.05 -16.61
CA LYS A 100 -6.13 -2.25 -17.43
C LYS A 100 -4.74 -2.86 -17.22
N GLY A 101 -4.58 -3.59 -16.12
CA GLY A 101 -3.32 -4.23 -15.78
C GLY A 101 -3.49 -5.64 -15.24
N PRO A 102 -2.39 -6.36 -15.07
CA PRO A 102 -2.42 -7.70 -14.52
C PRO A 102 -2.87 -7.67 -13.06
N THR A 103 -3.40 -8.80 -12.60
CA THR A 103 -3.70 -9.04 -11.19
C THR A 103 -2.92 -10.25 -10.72
N LEU A 104 -2.09 -10.06 -9.69
CA LEU A 104 -1.38 -11.13 -9.02
C LEU A 104 -2.23 -11.64 -7.85
N PHE A 105 -2.26 -12.96 -7.67
CA PHE A 105 -2.99 -13.62 -6.60
C PHE A 105 -2.00 -14.32 -5.69
N PHE A 106 -2.02 -13.96 -4.41
CA PHE A 106 -1.16 -14.52 -3.39
C PHE A 106 -1.99 -15.22 -2.33
N HIS A 107 -1.58 -16.43 -1.98
CA HIS A 107 -2.05 -17.10 -0.79
C HIS A 107 -1.22 -16.63 0.41
N VAL A 108 -1.87 -16.09 1.44
CA VAL A 108 -1.18 -15.60 2.64
C VAL A 108 -0.95 -16.77 3.58
N THR A 109 0.28 -17.28 3.60
CA THR A 109 0.67 -18.42 4.46
C THR A 109 0.67 -18.04 5.94
N LYS A 110 1.21 -16.86 6.28
CA LYS A 110 1.31 -16.34 7.65
C LYS A 110 1.22 -14.81 7.64
N TYR A 111 0.62 -14.24 8.67
CA TYR A 111 0.61 -12.80 8.90
C TYR A 111 0.70 -12.52 10.41
N SER A 112 1.16 -11.32 10.75
CA SER A 112 1.18 -10.80 12.12
C SER A 112 0.67 -9.37 12.10
N LEU A 113 -0.04 -8.96 13.16
CA LEU A 113 -0.49 -7.57 13.29
C LEU A 113 0.61 -6.72 13.93
N ILE A 114 0.65 -5.42 13.64
CA ILE A 114 1.66 -4.52 14.20
C ILE A 114 1.61 -4.57 15.73
N LYS A 115 0.42 -4.59 16.33
CA LYS A 115 0.25 -4.69 17.79
C LYS A 115 0.89 -5.94 18.39
N ASP A 116 0.82 -7.07 17.69
CA ASP A 116 1.33 -8.35 18.19
C ASP A 116 2.87 -8.33 18.12
N VAL A 117 3.42 -7.82 17.00
CA VAL A 117 4.87 -7.60 16.85
C VAL A 117 5.39 -6.65 17.93
N VAL A 118 4.76 -5.50 18.10
CA VAL A 118 5.15 -4.49 19.11
C VAL A 118 5.11 -5.08 20.53
N SER A 119 4.06 -5.84 20.86
CA SER A 119 3.91 -6.45 22.19
C SER A 119 4.95 -7.53 22.50
N SER A 120 5.49 -8.20 21.47
CA SER A 120 6.50 -9.25 21.62
C SER A 120 7.93 -8.71 21.80
N LEU A 121 8.17 -7.44 21.48
CA LEU A 121 9.49 -6.81 21.54
C LEU A 121 9.72 -6.14 22.90
N LYS A 122 10.78 -6.56 23.63
CA LYS A 122 11.15 -5.97 24.93
C LYS A 122 11.49 -4.48 24.86
N ARG A 123 12.01 -3.99 23.72
CA ARG A 123 12.28 -2.59 23.43
C ARG A 123 11.90 -2.32 21.99
N HIS A 124 10.73 -1.73 21.77
CA HIS A 124 10.33 -1.31 20.43
C HIS A 124 10.80 0.11 20.14
N ARG A 125 11.28 0.38 18.92
CA ARG A 125 11.48 1.73 18.40
C ARG A 125 10.44 1.98 17.32
N MET A 126 9.25 2.40 17.75
CA MET A 126 8.12 2.74 16.89
C MET A 126 7.89 4.24 16.99
N HIS A 127 8.51 5.00 16.08
CA HIS A 127 8.32 6.44 15.98
C HIS A 127 7.35 6.72 14.84
N GLU A 128 6.34 7.56 15.07
CA GLU A 128 5.33 7.87 14.05
C GLU A 128 5.94 8.49 12.77
N GLN A 129 7.05 9.21 12.94
CA GLN A 129 7.82 9.83 11.85
C GLN A 129 8.39 8.82 10.84
N GLN A 130 8.47 7.53 11.20
CA GLN A 130 8.92 6.47 10.30
C GLN A 130 7.94 6.22 9.14
N PHE A 131 6.66 6.58 9.32
CA PHE A 131 5.62 6.43 8.29
C PHE A 131 5.46 7.71 7.44
N SER A 132 6.23 8.77 7.73
CA SER A 132 6.20 10.01 6.95
C SER A 132 6.90 9.89 5.59
N HIS A 133 7.66 8.81 5.38
CA HIS A 133 8.35 8.52 4.13
C HIS A 133 7.81 7.23 3.55
N HIS A 134 7.80 7.13 2.22
CA HIS A 134 7.42 5.89 1.56
C HIS A 134 8.37 4.75 1.94
N PRO A 135 7.89 3.50 2.02
CA PRO A 135 8.76 2.37 2.29
C PRO A 135 9.73 2.16 1.12
N LEU A 136 10.94 1.69 1.42
CA LEU A 136 11.84 1.19 0.37
C LEU A 136 11.47 -0.24 0.00
N LEU A 137 11.54 -0.54 -1.28
CA LEU A 137 11.33 -1.89 -1.80
C LEU A 137 12.67 -2.58 -2.00
N VAL A 138 12.93 -3.64 -1.23
CA VAL A 138 14.01 -4.60 -1.51
C VAL A 138 13.41 -5.86 -2.11
N LEU A 139 13.83 -6.20 -3.34
CA LEU A 139 13.45 -7.43 -4.04
C LEU A 139 14.65 -8.38 -4.08
N ASN A 140 14.64 -9.40 -3.22
CA ASN A 140 15.72 -10.38 -3.19
C ASN A 140 15.40 -11.61 -4.05
N ASN A 141 16.33 -12.02 -4.93
CA ASN A 141 16.19 -13.14 -5.87
C ASN A 141 15.05 -13.00 -6.92
N PHE A 142 14.45 -11.83 -7.12
CA PHE A 142 13.39 -11.63 -8.13
C PHE A 142 13.90 -11.55 -9.58
N ALA A 143 15.21 -11.52 -9.82
CA ALA A 143 15.80 -11.38 -11.16
C ALA A 143 16.11 -12.73 -11.84
N LEU A 144 16.08 -13.84 -11.10
CA LEU A 144 16.68 -15.10 -11.55
C LEU A 144 15.68 -16.06 -12.23
N ASP A 145 14.39 -15.99 -11.92
CA ASP A 145 13.47 -17.11 -12.19
C ASP A 145 12.22 -16.73 -13.00
N GLY A 146 12.21 -16.96 -14.32
CA GLY A 146 10.98 -16.96 -15.13
C GLY A 146 10.26 -15.61 -15.37
N MET A 147 9.44 -15.55 -16.43
CA MET A 147 8.72 -14.31 -16.80
C MET A 147 7.73 -13.83 -15.73
N HIS A 148 7.15 -14.74 -14.97
CA HIS A 148 6.16 -14.42 -13.94
C HIS A 148 6.80 -13.71 -12.72
N ILE A 149 8.04 -14.02 -12.36
CA ILE A 149 8.75 -13.32 -11.27
C ILE A 149 9.21 -11.96 -11.74
N LYS A 150 9.66 -11.82 -13.00
CA LYS A 150 9.94 -10.50 -13.59
C LYS A 150 8.69 -9.62 -13.58
N LEU A 151 7.53 -10.15 -13.98
CA LEU A 151 6.27 -9.43 -13.91
C LEU A 151 5.94 -9.02 -12.48
N MET A 152 6.12 -9.93 -11.52
CA MET A 152 5.89 -9.66 -10.10
C MET A 152 6.82 -8.56 -9.58
N ALA A 153 8.11 -8.61 -9.92
CA ALA A 153 9.09 -7.59 -9.59
C ALA A 153 8.67 -6.22 -10.13
N THR A 154 8.31 -6.16 -11.40
CA THR A 154 7.85 -4.92 -12.06
C THR A 154 6.56 -4.38 -11.42
N MET A 155 5.62 -5.25 -11.05
CA MET A 155 4.40 -4.85 -10.33
C MET A 155 4.74 -4.20 -8.99
N PHE A 156 5.59 -4.83 -8.17
CA PHE A 156 6.01 -4.26 -6.89
C PHE A 156 6.82 -2.97 -7.06
N GLN A 157 7.75 -2.92 -8.01
CA GLN A 157 8.55 -1.72 -8.29
C GLN A 157 7.66 -0.54 -8.65
N ASN A 158 6.66 -0.76 -9.49
CA ASN A 158 5.74 0.29 -9.94
C ASN A 158 4.69 0.68 -8.88
N MET A 159 4.68 0.06 -7.70
CA MET A 159 3.84 0.50 -6.57
C MET A 159 4.47 1.63 -5.77
N PHE A 160 5.78 1.82 -5.86
CA PHE A 160 6.53 2.80 -5.09
C PHE A 160 7.27 3.75 -6.03
N PRO A 161 7.52 5.01 -5.63
CA PRO A 161 8.36 5.89 -6.42
C PRO A 161 9.76 5.28 -6.61
N SER A 162 10.33 5.43 -7.80
CA SER A 162 11.66 4.92 -8.12
C SER A 162 12.70 5.60 -7.24
N ILE A 163 13.51 4.81 -6.52
CA ILE A 163 14.52 5.32 -5.60
C ILE A 163 15.77 5.74 -6.37
N ASN A 164 16.25 6.96 -6.13
CA ASN A 164 17.62 7.35 -6.45
C ASN A 164 18.53 6.95 -5.27
N VAL A 165 19.53 6.10 -5.52
CA VAL A 165 20.38 5.45 -4.50
C VAL A 165 21.22 6.44 -3.67
N HIS A 166 21.28 7.71 -4.08
CA HIS A 166 22.00 8.77 -3.35
C HIS A 166 21.20 9.42 -2.21
N THR A 167 19.94 9.03 -1.95
CA THR A 167 19.03 9.77 -1.04
C THR A 167 18.21 8.85 -0.11
N VAL A 168 18.78 7.76 0.37
CA VAL A 168 18.00 6.67 1.00
C VAL A 168 18.03 6.70 2.53
N LEU A 169 16.85 6.70 3.19
CA LEU A 169 16.73 6.78 4.66
C LEU A 169 15.98 5.63 5.40
N PHE A 170 15.15 4.74 4.80
CA PHE A 170 14.47 3.66 5.59
C PHE A 170 14.06 2.38 4.84
N VAL A 171 14.54 1.18 5.24
CA VAL A 171 14.42 -0.10 4.49
C VAL A 171 13.19 -0.96 4.86
N HIS A 172 12.42 -1.42 3.85
CA HIS A 172 11.50 -2.57 3.94
C HIS A 172 11.89 -3.67 2.93
N SER A 173 11.67 -4.95 3.27
CA SER A 173 12.14 -6.09 2.47
C SER A 173 11.01 -7.03 2.08
N PHE A 174 10.99 -7.43 0.81
CA PHE A 174 10.17 -8.51 0.28
C PHE A 174 11.10 -9.63 -0.20
N ASN A 175 11.07 -10.77 0.50
CA ASN A 175 11.83 -11.96 0.13
C ASN A 175 10.93 -12.94 -0.62
N ASN A 176 11.43 -13.49 -1.72
CA ASN A 176 10.87 -14.69 -2.34
C ASN A 176 11.44 -15.92 -1.63
N MET A 177 10.62 -16.93 -1.33
CA MET A 177 11.04 -18.20 -0.72
C MET A 177 10.78 -19.34 -1.69
#